data_AF-A0A832D9C7-F1
#
_entry.id   AF-A0A832D9C7-F1
#
_cell.length_a   1.000
_cell.length_b   1.000
_cell.length_c   1.000
_cell.angle_alpha   90.00
_cell.angle_beta   90.00
_cell.angle_gamma   90.00
#
_symmetry.space_group_name_H-M   'P 1'
#
loop_
_entity.id
_entity.type
_entity.pdbx_description
1 polymer ?
#
loop_
_entity_poly.entity_id
_entity_poly.type
_entity_poly.pdbx_seq_one_letter_code
_entity_poly.pdbx_strand_id
1 'polypeptide(L)'
;MTRTAIRYFKSILLVGLAAFTVGEARGFSLIGPFADWQTSELNYNVGVGVHYEMDPIISDVGGPQNLGEEYRWNFKTIYIGFDPSFVNYFGAKGTQAVWEAIQILNSLPPVSKMSSNLTEFPLNTRIVNYRASALRLLDMRSYALAAILNALGLASPERYVFTLRGRTAGATYTNYTVIMRNFDPVTWEPSKYVNGVLYTYVIEELPS
;
A
#
# COMPACT_ATOMS: atom_id res chain seq x y z
N MET A 1 43.07 18.02 -28.25
CA MET A 1 42.06 18.22 -27.18
C MET A 1 42.82 18.47 -25.88
N THR A 2 42.61 19.60 -25.20
CA THR A 2 43.38 19.97 -24.00
C THR A 2 42.96 19.12 -22.80
N ARG A 3 43.89 18.80 -21.87
CA ARG A 3 43.61 17.98 -20.68
C ARG A 3 42.41 18.48 -19.86
N THR A 4 42.19 19.79 -19.88
CA THR A 4 41.06 20.49 -19.27
C THR A 4 39.71 20.10 -19.89
N ALA A 5 39.62 20.02 -21.23
CA ALA A 5 38.38 19.63 -21.92
C ALA A 5 37.98 18.17 -21.63
N ILE A 6 38.96 17.27 -21.48
CA ILE A 6 38.72 15.86 -21.13
C ILE A 6 38.20 15.73 -19.69
N ARG A 7 38.65 16.57 -18.77
CA ARG A 7 38.17 16.60 -17.37
C ARG A 7 36.70 17.04 -17.31
N TYR A 8 36.32 18.10 -18.02
CA TYR A 8 34.93 18.55 -18.07
C TYR A 8 34.02 17.53 -18.74
N PHE A 9 34.47 16.90 -19.83
CA PHE A 9 33.71 15.84 -20.50
C PHE A 9 33.46 14.63 -19.58
N LYS A 10 34.47 14.17 -18.83
CA LYS A 10 34.31 13.08 -17.85
C LYS A 10 33.36 13.44 -16.71
N SER A 11 33.42 14.68 -16.21
CA SER A 11 32.51 15.14 -15.15
C SER A 11 31.05 15.21 -15.63
N ILE A 12 30.82 15.70 -16.85
CA ILE A 12 29.48 15.73 -17.46
C ILE A 12 28.96 14.31 -17.69
N LEU A 13 29.82 13.40 -18.15
CA LEU A 13 29.45 12.00 -18.40
C LEU A 13 29.13 11.25 -17.09
N LEU A 14 29.83 11.55 -15.99
CA LEU A 14 29.55 10.98 -14.66
C LEU A 14 28.25 11.52 -14.05
N VAL A 15 27.97 12.82 -14.19
CA VAL A 15 26.68 13.41 -13.78
C VAL A 15 25.54 12.88 -14.64
N GLY A 16 25.76 12.72 -15.94
CA GLY A 16 24.82 12.07 -16.85
C GLY A 16 24.55 10.61 -16.46
N LEU A 17 25.58 9.82 -16.17
CA LEU A 17 25.43 8.42 -15.73
C LEU A 17 24.66 8.32 -14.40
N ALA A 18 24.93 9.21 -13.44
CA ALA A 18 24.22 9.26 -12.17
C ALA A 18 22.75 9.71 -12.30
N ALA A 19 22.42 10.53 -13.30
CA ALA A 19 21.05 10.93 -13.59
C ALA A 19 20.23 9.83 -14.28
N PHE A 20 20.87 8.81 -14.87
CA PHE A 20 20.19 7.65 -15.47
C PHE A 20 19.95 6.49 -14.51
N THR A 21 20.40 6.58 -13.25
CA THR A 21 20.03 5.63 -12.20
C THR A 21 18.85 6.12 -11.37
N VAL A 22 17.81 6.68 -12.02
CA VAL A 22 16.51 6.80 -11.37
C VAL A 22 16.03 5.37 -11.17
N GLY A 23 16.36 4.80 -10.01
CA GLY A 23 15.90 3.48 -9.62
C GLY A 23 14.39 3.43 -9.74
N GLU A 24 13.86 2.31 -10.21
CA GLU A 24 12.44 2.01 -10.07
C GLU A 24 12.11 2.00 -8.59
N ALA A 25 11.72 3.15 -8.04
CA ALA A 25 11.42 3.29 -6.63
C ALA A 25 10.10 2.56 -6.37
N ARG A 26 10.22 1.43 -5.69
CA ARG A 26 9.12 0.56 -5.27
C ARG A 26 8.67 1.00 -3.87
N GLY A 27 7.43 0.73 -3.53
CA GLY A 27 6.85 1.15 -2.25
C GLY A 27 6.12 0.01 -1.56
N PHE A 28 6.32 -0.12 -0.26
CA PHE A 28 5.48 -0.96 0.59
C PHE A 28 5.11 -0.22 1.88
N SER A 29 3.95 -0.57 2.44
CA SER A 29 3.50 -0.07 3.73
C SER A 29 3.12 -1.22 4.63
N LEU A 30 3.28 -1.00 5.92
CA LEU A 30 3.02 -1.98 6.97
C LEU A 30 1.77 -1.60 7.74
N ILE A 31 1.01 -2.59 8.22
CA ILE A 31 -0.18 -2.38 9.05
C ILE A 31 -0.01 -3.01 10.43
N GLY A 32 -0.73 -2.47 11.40
CA GLY A 32 -0.89 -3.03 12.73
C GLY A 32 -2.02 -2.34 13.51
N PRO A 33 -2.27 -2.71 14.77
CA PRO A 33 -3.27 -2.07 15.61
C PRO A 33 -3.12 -0.56 15.59
N PHE A 34 -4.25 0.16 15.65
CA PHE A 34 -4.20 1.61 15.69
C PHE A 34 -3.42 2.09 16.90
N ALA A 35 -2.44 2.96 16.67
CA ALA A 35 -1.82 3.71 17.74
C ALA A 35 -2.78 4.77 18.29
N ASP A 36 -2.57 5.24 19.53
CA ASP A 36 -3.47 6.19 20.21
C ASP A 36 -3.77 7.47 19.41
N TRP A 37 -2.84 7.88 18.56
CA TRP A 37 -2.97 9.07 17.72
C TRP A 37 -3.69 8.81 16.40
N GLN A 38 -3.88 7.56 15.99
CA GLN A 38 -4.56 7.19 14.76
C GLN A 38 -6.07 7.25 14.98
N THR A 39 -6.59 8.46 15.08
CA THR A 39 -8.00 8.75 15.35
C THR A 39 -8.78 9.05 14.07
N SER A 40 -10.11 9.03 14.16
CA SER A 40 -11.01 9.40 13.06
C SER A 40 -10.85 10.86 12.61
N GLU A 41 -10.46 11.76 13.52
CA GLU A 41 -10.13 13.16 13.18
C GLU A 41 -8.94 13.28 12.22
N LEU A 42 -8.05 12.28 12.20
CA LEU A 42 -6.91 12.20 11.30
C LEU A 42 -7.15 11.22 10.14
N ASN A 43 -8.42 10.86 9.91
CA ASN A 43 -8.86 9.94 8.86
C ASN A 43 -8.34 8.50 9.03
N TYR A 44 -8.17 8.04 10.27
CA TYR A 44 -7.93 6.63 10.59
C TYR A 44 -9.15 6.01 11.25
N ASN A 45 -9.32 4.70 11.08
CA ASN A 45 -10.42 3.97 11.71
C ASN A 45 -11.78 4.63 11.39
N VAL A 46 -11.89 5.18 10.19
CA VAL A 46 -13.15 5.70 9.66
C VAL A 46 -13.86 4.50 9.05
N GLY A 47 -15.08 4.23 9.51
CA GLY A 47 -15.82 3.02 9.16
C GLY A 47 -16.05 2.83 7.66
N VAL A 48 -16.62 1.68 7.30
CA VAL A 48 -17.04 1.30 5.95
C VAL A 48 -17.82 2.45 5.28
N GLY A 49 -17.33 2.97 4.15
CA GLY A 49 -18.04 3.93 3.30
C GLY A 49 -17.65 5.42 3.44
N VAL A 50 -16.68 5.77 4.28
CA VAL A 50 -16.21 7.17 4.44
C VAL A 50 -15.01 7.50 3.54
N HIS A 51 -14.34 6.50 2.98
CA HIS A 51 -13.25 6.70 2.04
C HIS A 51 -13.78 7.15 0.68
N TYR A 52 -13.42 8.38 0.28
CA TYR A 52 -13.65 8.89 -1.06
C TYR A 52 -12.98 7.95 -2.07
N GLU A 53 -13.82 7.27 -2.84
CA GLU A 53 -13.53 6.56 -4.09
C GLU A 53 -12.07 6.11 -4.31
N MET A 54 -11.75 4.85 -3.97
CA MET A 54 -10.84 3.98 -4.77
C MET A 54 -10.43 2.66 -4.10
N ASP A 55 -10.66 2.45 -2.80
CA ASP A 55 -10.31 1.19 -2.14
C ASP A 55 -11.53 0.26 -2.03
N PRO A 56 -11.45 -1.03 -2.44
CA PRO A 56 -12.49 -2.00 -2.14
C PRO A 56 -12.67 -2.04 -0.63
N ILE A 57 -13.86 -1.66 -0.19
CA ILE A 57 -14.17 -1.26 1.19
C ILE A 57 -13.91 -2.40 2.16
N ILE A 58 -12.69 -2.50 2.64
CA ILE A 58 -12.36 -3.20 3.88
C ILE A 58 -12.31 -2.09 4.93
N SER A 59 -13.11 -2.24 6.00
CA SER A 59 -12.91 -1.43 7.20
C SER A 59 -11.44 -1.51 7.60
N ASP A 60 -10.84 -0.40 8.00
CA ASP A 60 -9.44 -0.39 8.40
C ASP A 60 -9.22 -1.41 9.52
N VAL A 61 -8.53 -2.51 9.19
CA VAL A 61 -8.20 -3.59 10.14
C VAL A 61 -7.10 -3.12 11.11
N GLY A 62 -6.45 -2.01 10.78
CA GLY A 62 -5.41 -1.36 11.55
C GLY A 62 -4.91 -0.09 10.87
N GLY A 63 -3.92 0.55 11.49
CA GLY A 63 -3.26 1.75 10.99
C GLY A 63 -1.86 1.47 10.44
N PRO A 64 -1.31 2.39 9.64
CA PRO A 64 0.03 2.23 9.07
C PRO A 64 1.10 2.28 10.15
N GLN A 65 2.06 1.34 10.10
CA GLN A 65 3.13 1.19 11.09
C GLN A 65 4.50 1.59 10.55
N ASN A 66 5.43 1.88 11.48
CA ASN A 66 6.83 2.08 11.14
C ASN A 66 7.50 0.71 10.97
N LEU A 67 8.70 0.69 10.40
CA LEU A 67 9.50 -0.53 10.33
C LEU A 67 9.78 -1.08 11.74
N GLY A 68 9.48 -2.35 11.97
CA GLY A 68 9.64 -3.02 13.25
C GLY A 68 8.45 -2.85 14.21
N GLU A 69 7.43 -2.07 13.83
CA GLU A 69 6.19 -1.87 14.59
C GLU A 69 4.99 -2.58 13.94
N GLU A 70 5.22 -3.35 12.88
CA GLU A 70 4.18 -4.05 12.15
C GLU A 70 3.62 -5.27 12.89
N TYR A 71 2.35 -5.60 12.60
CA TYR A 71 1.71 -6.78 13.14
C TYR A 71 1.33 -7.71 12.01
N ARG A 72 1.72 -8.98 12.15
CA ARG A 72 1.45 -10.03 11.17
C ARG A 72 1.14 -11.33 11.88
N TRP A 73 0.34 -12.17 11.23
CA TRP A 73 0.22 -13.55 11.64
C TRP A 73 1.57 -14.26 11.49
N ASN A 74 2.04 -14.91 12.56
CA ASN A 74 3.32 -15.62 12.60
C ASN A 74 3.18 -17.13 12.36
N PHE A 75 2.01 -17.58 11.89
CA PHE A 75 1.72 -18.99 11.65
C PHE A 75 2.07 -19.39 10.22
N LYS A 76 2.73 -20.55 10.07
CA LYS A 76 3.04 -21.12 8.75
C LYS A 76 1.80 -21.67 8.04
N THR A 77 0.87 -22.23 8.80
CA THR A 77 -0.36 -22.86 8.28
C THR A 77 -1.55 -22.17 8.89
N ILE A 78 -2.42 -21.63 8.02
CA ILE A 78 -3.67 -20.98 8.40
C ILE A 78 -4.81 -21.88 7.96
N TYR A 79 -5.69 -22.23 8.88
CA TYR A 79 -6.92 -22.96 8.57
C TYR A 79 -8.05 -21.95 8.44
N ILE A 80 -8.73 -21.96 7.30
CA ILE A 80 -9.88 -21.09 7.04
C ILE A 80 -11.18 -21.90 7.07
N GLY A 81 -12.24 -21.27 7.54
CA GLY A 81 -13.59 -21.80 7.51
C GLY A 81 -14.55 -20.76 6.93
N PHE A 82 -15.62 -21.24 6.30
CA PHE A 82 -16.68 -20.37 5.80
C PHE A 82 -17.88 -20.47 6.72
N ASP A 83 -18.36 -19.32 7.17
CA ASP A 83 -19.60 -19.26 7.94
C ASP A 83 -20.80 -19.71 7.08
N PRO A 84 -21.78 -20.45 7.62
CA PRO A 84 -22.95 -20.87 6.86
C PRO A 84 -23.68 -19.72 6.16
N SER A 85 -23.74 -18.53 6.75
CA SER A 85 -24.36 -17.35 6.11
C SER A 85 -23.61 -16.90 4.86
N PHE A 86 -22.28 -16.94 4.88
CA PHE A 86 -21.45 -16.63 3.72
C PHE A 86 -21.68 -17.64 2.60
N VAL A 87 -21.69 -18.94 2.93
CA VAL A 87 -21.93 -20.01 1.96
C VAL A 87 -23.33 -19.89 1.36
N ASN A 88 -24.34 -19.57 2.17
CA ASN A 88 -25.71 -19.40 1.69
C ASN A 88 -25.86 -18.19 0.75
N TYR A 89 -25.13 -17.09 1.02
CA TYR A 89 -25.23 -15.88 0.22
C TYR A 89 -24.40 -15.95 -1.07
N PHE A 90 -23.13 -16.30 -0.98
CA PHE A 90 -22.22 -16.30 -2.14
C PHE A 90 -22.11 -17.65 -2.86
N GLY A 91 -22.57 -18.73 -2.23
CA GLY A 91 -22.55 -20.07 -2.78
C GLY A 91 -21.14 -20.59 -3.07
N ALA A 92 -21.08 -21.67 -3.84
CA ALA A 92 -19.82 -22.31 -4.23
C ALA A 92 -18.86 -21.36 -4.97
N LYS A 93 -19.39 -20.42 -5.77
CA LYS A 93 -18.56 -19.47 -6.52
C LYS A 93 -17.83 -18.47 -5.62
N GLY A 94 -18.49 -17.97 -4.57
CA GLY A 94 -17.83 -17.10 -3.60
C GLY A 94 -16.72 -17.82 -2.84
N THR A 95 -17.03 -19.02 -2.36
CA THR A 95 -16.06 -19.89 -1.68
C THR A 95 -14.86 -20.19 -2.58
N GLN A 96 -15.09 -20.50 -3.86
CA GLN A 96 -14.02 -20.72 -4.83
C GLN A 96 -13.17 -19.46 -5.04
N ALA A 97 -13.78 -18.28 -5.15
CA ALA A 97 -13.04 -17.02 -5.32
C ALA A 97 -12.10 -16.73 -4.15
N VAL A 98 -12.51 -17.05 -2.91
CA VAL A 98 -11.65 -16.94 -1.73
C VAL A 98 -10.48 -17.92 -1.80
N TRP A 99 -10.72 -19.18 -2.20
CA TRP A 99 -9.64 -20.16 -2.39
C TRP A 99 -8.66 -19.77 -3.48
N GLU A 100 -9.13 -19.20 -4.59
CA GLU A 100 -8.27 -18.69 -5.66
C GLU A 100 -7.39 -17.54 -5.16
N ALA A 101 -7.92 -16.64 -4.33
CA ALA A 101 -7.13 -15.58 -3.70
C ALA A 101 -6.01 -16.15 -2.80
N ILE A 102 -6.33 -17.16 -1.98
CA ILE A 102 -5.34 -17.86 -1.16
C ILE A 102 -4.28 -18.55 -2.04
N GLN A 103 -4.71 -19.15 -3.15
CA GLN A 103 -3.83 -19.85 -4.06
C GLN A 103 -2.81 -18.92 -4.71
N ILE A 104 -3.15 -17.65 -4.98
CA ILE A 104 -2.18 -16.64 -5.45
C ILE A 104 -1.02 -16.55 -4.47
N LEU A 105 -1.30 -16.42 -3.17
CA LEU A 105 -0.26 -16.31 -2.13
C LEU A 105 0.54 -17.61 -1.97
N ASN A 106 -0.14 -18.76 -1.98
CA ASN A 106 0.52 -20.08 -1.89
C ASN A 106 1.38 -20.42 -3.10
N SER A 107 1.11 -19.79 -4.26
CA SER A 107 1.88 -19.98 -5.49
C SER A 107 3.16 -19.13 -5.56
N LEU A 108 3.34 -18.20 -4.62
CA LEU A 108 4.54 -17.37 -4.58
C LEU A 108 5.78 -18.24 -4.25
N PRO A 109 6.93 -18.00 -4.90
CA PRO A 109 8.16 -18.62 -4.49
C PRO A 109 8.52 -18.21 -3.05
N PRO A 110 9.40 -18.95 -2.36
CA PRO A 110 9.98 -18.46 -1.12
C PRO A 110 10.64 -17.09 -1.35
N VAL A 111 10.37 -16.12 -0.48
CA VAL A 111 10.92 -14.75 -0.59
C VAL A 111 12.45 -14.75 -0.66
N SER A 112 13.10 -15.71 0.01
CA SER A 112 14.56 -15.89 -0.06
C SER A 112 15.11 -16.27 -1.43
N LYS A 113 14.25 -16.66 -2.37
CA LYS A 113 14.58 -16.96 -3.77
C LYS A 113 14.18 -15.85 -4.75
N MET A 114 13.50 -14.82 -4.27
CA MET A 114 13.08 -13.67 -5.06
C MET A 114 14.25 -12.70 -5.23
N SER A 115 14.21 -11.86 -6.27
CA SER A 115 15.18 -10.78 -6.38
C SER A 115 14.94 -9.72 -5.30
N SER A 116 16.00 -9.08 -4.79
CA SER A 116 15.88 -8.05 -3.74
C SER A 116 15.00 -6.88 -4.15
N ASN A 117 14.93 -6.62 -5.46
CA ASN A 117 14.09 -5.60 -6.03
C ASN A 117 12.78 -6.17 -6.59
N LEU A 118 12.47 -7.47 -6.53
CA LEU A 118 11.23 -8.09 -7.02
C LEU A 118 10.97 -7.91 -8.53
N THR A 119 12.01 -7.87 -9.36
CA THR A 119 11.91 -7.67 -10.83
C THR A 119 11.12 -8.74 -11.58
N GLU A 120 10.94 -9.92 -10.99
CA GLU A 120 10.08 -10.98 -11.53
C GLU A 120 8.59 -10.64 -11.52
N PHE A 121 8.17 -9.62 -10.76
CA PHE A 121 6.77 -9.19 -10.68
C PHE A 121 6.53 -7.87 -11.42
N PRO A 122 5.44 -7.78 -12.20
CA PRO A 122 5.02 -6.52 -12.82
C PRO A 122 4.62 -5.49 -11.75
N LEU A 123 5.04 -4.24 -11.97
CA LEU A 123 4.78 -3.09 -11.09
C LEU A 123 3.31 -2.65 -11.07
N ASN A 124 2.56 -2.97 -12.12
CA ASN A 124 1.13 -2.68 -12.20
C ASN A 124 0.40 -3.80 -12.94
N THR A 125 -0.58 -4.40 -12.29
CA THR A 125 -1.48 -5.42 -12.84
C THR A 125 -2.95 -5.05 -12.71
N ARG A 126 -3.23 -3.80 -12.29
CA ARG A 126 -4.58 -3.36 -11.99
C ARG A 126 -5.37 -3.18 -13.27
N ILE A 127 -6.53 -3.82 -13.30
CA ILE A 127 -7.52 -3.66 -14.36
C ILE A 127 -8.84 -3.31 -13.68
N VAL A 128 -9.37 -2.13 -13.98
CA VAL A 128 -10.64 -1.67 -13.43
C VAL A 128 -11.77 -2.08 -14.37
N ASN A 129 -12.74 -2.83 -13.83
CA ASN A 129 -13.98 -3.11 -14.54
C ASN A 129 -15.00 -2.00 -14.26
N TYR A 130 -15.02 -0.98 -15.13
CA TYR A 130 -15.92 0.18 -14.97
C TYR A 130 -17.41 -0.20 -14.95
N ARG A 131 -17.82 -1.27 -15.64
CA ARG A 131 -19.20 -1.74 -15.60
C ARG A 131 -19.57 -2.30 -14.23
N ALA A 132 -18.69 -3.11 -13.65
CA ALA A 132 -18.87 -3.64 -12.29
C ALA A 132 -18.84 -2.50 -11.25
N SER A 133 -17.94 -1.53 -11.42
CA SER A 133 -17.84 -0.33 -10.58
C SER A 133 -19.12 0.51 -10.61
N ALA A 134 -19.66 0.79 -11.80
CA ALA A 134 -20.93 1.52 -11.96
C ALA A 134 -22.12 0.80 -11.31
N LEU A 135 -22.08 -0.53 -11.25
CA LEU A 135 -23.08 -1.36 -10.58
C LEU A 135 -22.77 -1.63 -9.10
N ARG A 136 -21.69 -1.04 -8.56
CA ARG A 136 -21.20 -1.25 -7.18
C ARG A 136 -21.03 -2.74 -6.83
N LEU A 137 -20.60 -3.54 -7.81
CA LEU A 137 -20.34 -4.95 -7.60
C LEU A 137 -18.98 -5.15 -6.94
N LEU A 138 -18.95 -5.94 -5.88
CA LEU A 138 -17.74 -6.35 -5.20
C LEU A 138 -17.13 -7.57 -5.91
N ASP A 139 -15.85 -7.51 -6.26
CA ASP A 139 -15.11 -8.70 -6.67
C ASP A 139 -14.59 -9.47 -5.45
N MET A 140 -15.15 -10.65 -5.21
CA MET A 140 -14.83 -11.47 -4.05
C MET A 140 -13.36 -11.91 -4.04
N ARG A 141 -12.75 -12.15 -5.20
CA ARG A 141 -11.36 -12.61 -5.27
C ARG A 141 -10.39 -11.50 -4.85
N SER A 142 -10.48 -10.32 -5.47
CA SER A 142 -9.65 -9.18 -5.09
C SER A 142 -9.91 -8.72 -3.65
N TYR A 143 -11.15 -8.76 -3.19
CA TYR A 143 -11.48 -8.44 -1.79
C TYR A 143 -10.83 -9.41 -0.80
N ALA A 144 -10.96 -10.71 -1.02
CA ALA A 144 -10.36 -11.72 -0.15
C ALA A 144 -8.83 -11.62 -0.13
N LEU A 145 -8.20 -11.40 -1.30
CA LEU A 145 -6.75 -11.21 -1.39
C LEU A 145 -6.29 -10.01 -0.56
N ALA A 146 -6.97 -8.87 -0.70
CA ALA A 146 -6.65 -7.66 0.07
C ALA A 146 -6.84 -7.88 1.59
N ALA A 147 -7.90 -8.58 2.00
CA ALA A 147 -8.13 -8.91 3.41
C ALA A 147 -7.01 -9.79 3.99
N ILE A 148 -6.54 -10.80 3.23
CA ILE A 148 -5.44 -11.68 3.67
C ILE A 148 -4.12 -10.91 3.72
N LEU A 149 -3.82 -10.04 2.75
CA LEU A 149 -2.61 -9.21 2.77
C LEU A 149 -2.55 -8.30 3.99
N ASN A 150 -3.69 -7.67 4.35
CA ASN A 150 -3.79 -6.90 5.60
C ASN A 150 -3.53 -7.76 6.83
N ALA A 151 -4.08 -8.98 6.89
CA ALA A 151 -3.82 -9.91 7.99
C ALA A 151 -2.34 -10.39 8.07
N LEU A 152 -1.63 -10.39 6.94
CA LEU A 152 -0.20 -10.66 6.85
C LEU A 152 0.67 -9.44 7.19
N GLY A 153 0.08 -8.29 7.55
CA GLY A 153 0.79 -7.10 7.97
C GLY A 153 1.14 -6.12 6.83
N LEU A 154 0.56 -6.29 5.64
CA LEU A 154 0.81 -5.41 4.50
C LEU A 154 -0.36 -4.45 4.27
N ALA A 155 -0.06 -3.17 4.13
CA ALA A 155 -1.02 -2.12 3.79
C ALA A 155 -0.84 -1.66 2.34
N SER A 156 -1.83 -0.94 1.81
CA SER A 156 -1.69 -0.28 0.51
C SER A 156 -0.63 0.85 0.59
N PRO A 157 0.50 0.74 -0.13
CA PRO A 157 1.54 1.77 -0.10
C PRO A 157 1.06 3.09 -0.68
N GLU A 158 0.15 3.05 -1.65
CA GLU A 158 -0.40 4.25 -2.29
C GLU A 158 -1.30 5.05 -1.34
N ARG A 159 -2.06 4.36 -0.48
CA ARG A 159 -2.91 4.99 0.52
C ARG A 159 -2.09 5.62 1.64
N TYR A 160 -0.98 4.99 2.01
CA TYR A 160 -0.17 5.40 3.17
C TYR A 160 1.20 6.01 2.80
N VAL A 161 1.33 6.54 1.57
CA VAL A 161 2.51 7.34 1.21
C VAL A 161 2.67 8.51 2.18
N PHE A 162 1.59 9.28 2.35
CA PHE A 162 1.51 10.39 3.30
C PHE A 162 0.35 10.17 4.25
N THR A 163 0.59 10.43 5.52
CA THR A 163 -0.38 10.17 6.59
C THR A 163 -0.31 11.27 7.65
N LEU A 164 -1.42 11.55 8.34
CA LEU A 164 -1.49 12.64 9.31
C LEU A 164 -1.12 12.15 10.70
N ARG A 165 -0.01 12.63 11.27
CA ARG A 165 0.45 12.24 12.62
C ARG A 165 -0.20 13.02 13.74
N GLY A 166 -0.70 14.22 13.44
CA GLY A 166 -1.28 15.11 14.43
C GLY A 166 -1.99 16.29 13.78
N ARG A 167 -2.92 16.87 14.53
CA ARG A 167 -3.68 18.06 14.19
C ARG A 167 -3.63 19.01 15.38
N THR A 168 -3.33 20.28 15.10
CA THR A 168 -3.35 21.35 16.08
C THR A 168 -4.21 22.48 15.53
N ALA A 169 -5.40 22.64 16.11
CA ALA A 169 -6.33 23.70 15.73
C ALA A 169 -6.41 24.79 16.81
N GLY A 170 -6.45 26.04 16.38
CA GLY A 170 -6.79 27.22 17.18
C GLY A 170 -7.96 27.98 16.54
N ALA A 171 -8.28 29.17 17.07
CA ALA A 171 -9.45 29.92 16.59
C ALA A 171 -9.39 30.34 15.11
N THR A 172 -8.18 30.45 14.53
CA THR A 172 -7.96 30.96 13.17
C THR A 172 -7.00 30.11 12.34
N TYR A 173 -6.53 28.98 12.87
CA TYR A 173 -5.56 28.13 12.19
C TYR A 173 -5.81 26.65 12.48
N THR A 174 -5.54 25.81 11.50
CA THR A 174 -5.43 24.37 11.68
C THR A 174 -4.13 23.92 11.04
N ASN A 175 -3.22 23.36 11.83
CA ASN A 175 -1.96 22.81 11.36
C ASN A 175 -2.01 21.29 11.45
N TYR A 176 -1.44 20.63 10.45
CA TYR A 176 -1.34 19.18 10.38
C TYR A 176 0.13 18.76 10.31
N THR A 177 0.48 17.74 11.08
CA THR A 177 1.79 17.09 10.98
C THR A 177 1.66 15.94 10.02
N VAL A 178 2.40 15.97 8.90
CA VAL A 178 2.39 14.92 7.89
C VAL A 178 3.65 14.06 8.03
N ILE A 179 3.48 12.74 8.02
CA ILE A 179 4.55 11.76 8.00
C ILE A 179 4.38 10.82 6.81
N MET A 180 5.43 10.05 6.50
CA MET A 180 5.36 9.00 5.48
C MET A 180 5.36 7.62 6.13
N ARG A 181 4.58 6.70 5.57
CA ARG A 181 4.50 5.29 5.97
C ARG A 181 4.64 4.32 4.79
N ASN A 182 5.10 4.84 3.65
CA ASN A 182 5.59 4.07 2.52
C ASN A 182 7.12 4.03 2.56
N PHE A 183 7.68 2.85 2.39
CA PHE A 183 9.12 2.60 2.46
C PHE A 183 9.61 1.99 1.15
N ASP A 184 10.85 2.31 0.80
CA ASP A 184 11.55 1.62 -0.27
C ASP A 184 11.99 0.22 0.19
N PRO A 185 11.65 -0.87 -0.54
CA PRO A 185 11.94 -2.24 -0.11
C PRO A 185 13.43 -2.59 -0.08
N VAL A 186 14.30 -1.79 -0.70
CA VAL A 186 15.74 -2.02 -0.77
C VAL A 186 16.47 -1.20 0.29
N THR A 187 16.16 0.11 0.40
CA THR A 187 16.85 1.03 1.31
C THR A 187 16.17 1.17 2.66
N TRP A 188 14.88 0.85 2.74
CA TRP A 188 14.04 0.94 3.93
C TRP A 188 13.83 2.39 4.39
N GLU A 189 14.15 3.34 3.52
CA GLU A 189 13.90 4.75 3.76
C GLU A 189 12.47 5.12 3.34
N PRO A 190 11.83 6.10 4.01
CA PRO A 190 10.54 6.62 3.58
C PRO A 190 10.60 7.17 2.16
N SER A 191 9.65 6.76 1.31
CA SER A 191 9.62 7.12 -0.11
C SER A 191 8.30 7.75 -0.53
N LYS A 192 8.38 8.74 -1.42
CA LYS A 192 7.22 9.35 -2.09
C LYS A 192 6.80 8.61 -3.35
N TYR A 193 7.56 7.59 -3.74
CA TYR A 193 7.34 6.83 -4.94
C TYR A 193 6.74 5.47 -4.60
N VAL A 194 5.74 5.07 -5.39
CA VAL A 194 5.22 3.71 -5.40
C VAL A 194 5.28 3.23 -6.83
N ASN A 195 6.10 2.20 -7.07
CA ASN A 195 6.22 1.54 -8.38
C ASN A 195 6.53 2.53 -9.52
N GLY A 196 7.41 3.49 -9.27
CA GLY A 196 7.82 4.53 -10.23
C GLY A 196 6.86 5.73 -10.34
N VAL A 197 5.71 5.71 -9.67
CA VAL A 197 4.77 6.83 -9.63
C VAL A 197 5.08 7.74 -8.44
N LEU A 198 5.25 9.04 -8.70
CA LEU A 198 5.41 10.06 -7.66
C LEU A 198 4.06 10.46 -7.08
N TYR A 199 3.93 10.37 -5.75
CA TYR A 199 2.76 10.82 -5.02
C TYR A 199 3.02 12.16 -4.34
N THR A 200 1.94 12.95 -4.23
CA THR A 200 1.85 14.18 -3.43
C THR A 200 0.56 14.12 -2.61
N TYR A 201 0.39 15.04 -1.66
CA TYR A 201 -0.81 15.08 -0.83
C TYR A 201 -1.45 16.47 -0.86
N VAL A 202 -2.76 16.49 -0.63
CA VAL A 202 -3.56 17.66 -0.29
C VAL A 202 -4.30 17.31 1.00
N ILE A 203 -4.49 18.30 1.87
CA ILE A 203 -5.28 18.13 3.09
C ILE A 203 -6.57 18.92 2.89
N GLU A 204 -7.69 18.21 2.97
CA GLU A 204 -9.03 18.79 2.86
C GLU A 204 -9.74 18.63 4.20
N GLU A 205 -10.26 19.74 4.72
CA GLU A 205 -11.07 19.75 5.93
C GLU A 205 -12.54 19.88 5.51
N LEU A 206 -13.31 18.81 5.72
CA LEU A 206 -14.72 18.80 5.39
C LEU A 206 -15.52 19.44 6.53
N PRO A 207 -16.49 20.32 6.22
CA PRO A 207 -17.38 20.85 7.24
C PRO A 207 -18.17 19.70 7.87
N SER A 208 -18.19 19.69 9.21
CA SER A 208 -18.97 18.75 10.04
C SER A 208 -20.46 18.98 9.96
#